data_AF-A0A8B7N0V3-F1
#
_entry.id   AF-A0A8B7N0V3-F1
#
_cell.length_a   1.000
_cell.length_b   1.000
_cell.length_c   1.000
_cell.angle_alpha   90.00
_cell.angle_beta   90.00
_cell.angle_gamma   90.00
#
_symmetry.space_group_name_H-M   'P 1'
#
loop_
_entity.id
_entity.type
_entity.pdbx_description
1 polymer ?
#
loop_
_entity_poly.entity_id
_entity_poly.type
_entity_poly.pdbx_seq_one_letter_code
_entity_poly.pdbx_strand_id
1 'polypeptide(L)'
;MSGDDIRWKPFSLTFVEYPEGDAFGKLLAIVSLFPVGMLVGCFALMLFRRDLHTYICLIVSYVSRVYLLYHSWAQVIVGSVLGAVLGVGWFFIVHVHLTPLFPQIASWSICELLMIRDTSLIPNILWFEYTHARNENRARNRKLVSMKSQ
;
A
#
# COMPACT_ATOMS: atom_id res chain seq x y z
N MET A 1 23.94 -6.96 -41.85
CA MET A 1 22.94 -6.92 -40.77
C MET A 1 23.29 -5.71 -39.91
N SER A 2 22.67 -4.57 -40.21
CA SER A 2 22.89 -3.30 -39.50
C SER A 2 22.28 -3.45 -38.12
N GLY A 3 23.10 -3.49 -37.07
CA GLY A 3 22.62 -3.37 -35.70
C GLY A 3 22.23 -1.92 -35.49
N ASP A 4 20.93 -1.64 -35.51
CA ASP A 4 20.44 -0.31 -35.15
C ASP A 4 20.84 -0.03 -33.69
N ASP A 5 21.76 0.91 -33.48
CA ASP A 5 22.24 1.32 -32.16
C ASP A 5 21.09 1.96 -31.38
N ILE A 6 20.38 1.15 -30.60
CA ILE A 6 19.29 1.58 -29.73
C ILE A 6 19.90 2.53 -28.69
N ARG A 7 19.49 3.80 -28.73
CA ARG A 7 20.00 4.82 -27.81
C ARG A 7 19.32 4.63 -26.45
N TRP A 8 20.09 4.36 -25.40
CA TRP A 8 19.59 4.15 -24.04
C TRP A 8 19.69 5.44 -23.23
N LYS A 9 18.62 5.80 -22.51
CA LYS A 9 18.62 6.94 -21.58
C LYS A 9 18.30 6.48 -20.16
N PRO A 10 19.12 6.85 -19.16
CA PRO A 10 18.83 6.52 -17.77
C PRO A 10 17.69 7.39 -17.24
N PHE A 11 16.76 6.79 -16.51
CA PHE A 11 15.78 7.53 -15.73
C PHE A 11 16.47 8.13 -14.51
N SER A 12 16.55 9.46 -14.42
CA SER A 12 17.43 10.13 -13.45
C SER A 12 17.00 10.00 -11.98
N LEU A 13 15.74 9.60 -11.73
CA LEU A 13 15.19 9.45 -10.37
C LEU A 13 15.55 8.10 -9.73
N THR A 14 15.66 7.05 -10.54
CA THR A 14 16.06 5.70 -10.15
C THR A 14 16.76 5.10 -11.35
N PHE A 15 18.01 4.68 -11.20
CA PHE A 15 18.94 4.21 -12.24
C PHE A 15 18.40 3.01 -13.06
N VAL A 16 17.35 3.25 -13.85
CA VAL A 16 16.64 2.28 -14.70
C VAL A 16 16.81 2.76 -16.13
N GLU A 17 17.42 1.93 -16.95
CA GLU A 17 17.69 2.22 -18.36
C GLU A 17 16.53 1.71 -19.22
N TYR A 18 16.08 2.53 -20.17
CA TYR A 18 15.06 2.13 -21.14
C TYR A 18 15.42 2.66 -22.54
N PRO A 19 14.99 1.96 -23.61
CA PRO A 19 15.31 2.36 -24.98
C PRO A 19 14.55 3.63 -25.39
N GLU A 20 15.21 4.54 -26.10
CA GLU A 20 14.61 5.80 -26.58
C GLU A 20 13.51 5.56 -27.62
N GLY A 21 12.32 6.10 -27.39
CA GLY A 21 11.20 6.08 -28.32
C GLY A 21 10.11 5.04 -28.05
N ASP A 22 10.32 4.11 -27.12
CA ASP A 22 9.31 3.11 -26.76
C ASP A 22 8.45 3.54 -25.56
N ALA A 23 7.16 3.78 -25.82
CA ALA A 23 6.18 4.12 -24.79
C ALA A 23 5.94 2.95 -23.81
N PHE A 24 6.12 1.71 -24.26
CA PHE A 24 5.92 0.51 -23.45
C PHE A 24 7.05 0.34 -22.42
N GLY A 25 8.32 0.51 -22.84
CA GLY A 25 9.48 0.52 -21.93
C GLY A 25 9.39 1.60 -20.85
N LYS A 26 8.89 2.80 -21.18
CA LYS A 26 8.66 3.88 -20.20
C LYS A 26 7.57 3.51 -19.19
N LEU A 27 6.51 2.84 -19.63
CA LEU A 27 5.42 2.39 -18.74
C LEU A 27 5.91 1.29 -17.79
N LEU A 28 6.69 0.32 -18.28
CA LEU A 28 7.31 -0.72 -17.45
C LEU A 28 8.27 -0.13 -16.41
N ALA A 29 9.06 0.87 -16.78
CA ALA A 29 9.93 1.57 -15.84
C ALA A 29 9.14 2.25 -14.71
N ILE A 30 8.00 2.88 -15.02
CA ILE A 30 7.11 3.49 -14.01
C ILE A 30 6.46 2.43 -13.12
N VAL A 31 6.01 1.31 -13.70
CA VAL A 31 5.44 0.19 -12.94
C VAL A 31 6.48 -0.45 -12.02
N SER A 32 7.76 -0.51 -12.43
CA SER A 32 8.86 -1.00 -11.58
C SER A 32 9.17 -0.10 -10.38
N LEU A 33 8.65 1.14 -10.38
CA LEU A 33 8.76 2.09 -9.27
C LEU A 33 7.71 1.87 -8.18
N PHE A 34 6.66 1.10 -8.48
CA PHE A 34 5.56 0.77 -7.56
C PHE A 34 6.03 0.16 -6.21
N PRO A 35 7.02 -0.73 -6.14
CA PRO A 35 7.56 -1.25 -4.88
C PRO A 35 8.21 -0.17 -4.01
N VAL A 36 8.85 0.84 -4.62
CA VAL A 36 9.43 2.00 -3.90
C VAL A 36 8.31 2.88 -3.35
N GLY A 37 7.25 3.10 -4.14
CA GLY A 37 6.03 3.78 -3.66
C GLY A 37 5.35 3.05 -2.50
N MET A 38 5.36 1.71 -2.53
CA MET A 38 4.83 0.88 -1.44
C MET A 38 5.68 0.98 -0.16
N LEU A 39 7.00 1.09 -0.26
CA LEU A 39 7.89 1.31 0.90
C LEU A 39 7.66 2.68 1.54
N VAL A 40 7.42 3.72 0.72
CA VAL A 40 7.05 5.06 1.18
C VAL A 40 5.65 5.07 1.82
N GLY A 41 4.71 4.30 1.26
CA GLY A 41 3.40 4.06 1.87
C GLY A 41 3.46 3.31 3.19
N CYS A 42 4.37 2.34 3.32
CA CYS A 42 4.66 1.71 4.60
C CYS A 42 5.16 2.74 5.60
N PHE A 43 6.09 3.63 5.24
CA PHE A 43 6.57 4.69 6.12
C PHE A 43 5.45 5.65 6.59
N ALA A 44 4.50 6.00 5.72
CA ALA A 44 3.32 6.77 6.09
C ALA A 44 2.39 6.02 7.06
N LEU A 45 2.21 4.71 6.87
CA LEU A 45 1.47 3.85 7.80
C LEU A 45 2.19 3.69 9.16
N MET A 46 3.53 3.73 9.17
CA MET A 46 4.34 3.69 10.40
C MET A 46 4.09 4.94 11.28
N LEU A 47 3.93 6.12 10.67
CA LEU A 47 3.61 7.34 11.41
C LEU A 47 2.19 7.30 12.00
N PHE A 48 1.25 6.65 11.34
CA PHE A 48 -0.14 6.55 11.80
C PHE A 48 -0.36 5.52 12.90
N ARG A 49 0.39 4.41 12.92
CA ARG A 49 0.22 3.36 13.94
C ARG A 49 0.86 3.67 15.30
N ARG A 50 1.72 4.70 15.41
CA ARG A 50 2.42 5.08 16.67
C ARG A 50 3.09 3.90 17.40
N ASP A 51 3.53 2.88 16.67
CA ASP A 51 4.17 1.69 17.25
C ASP A 51 5.63 2.01 17.62
N LEU A 52 5.94 1.99 18.92
CA LEU A 52 7.27 2.33 19.46
C LEU A 52 8.40 1.48 18.85
N HIS A 53 8.14 0.20 18.59
CA HIS A 53 9.10 -0.73 17.99
C HIS A 53 9.63 -0.23 16.64
N THR A 54 8.76 0.39 15.85
CA THR A 54 9.11 0.83 14.51
C THR A 54 10.04 2.04 14.54
N TYR A 55 9.84 2.96 15.48
CA TYR A 55 10.75 4.09 15.70
C TYR A 55 12.14 3.61 16.12
N ILE A 56 12.20 2.61 17.00
CA ILE A 56 13.47 2.02 17.46
C ILE A 56 14.22 1.39 16.27
N CYS A 57 13.55 0.58 15.44
CA CYS A 57 14.17 -0.01 14.26
C CYS A 57 14.72 1.05 13.28
N LEU A 58 13.99 2.16 13.13
CA LEU A 58 14.40 3.27 12.26
C LEU A 58 15.69 3.94 12.74
N ILE A 59 15.74 4.28 14.04
CA ILE A 59 16.91 4.89 14.68
C ILE A 59 18.12 3.95 14.59
N VAL A 60 17.94 2.67 14.92
CA VAL A 60 19.01 1.66 14.84
C VAL A 60 19.53 1.54 13.42
N SER A 61 18.65 1.55 12.40
CA SER A 61 19.09 1.50 11.00
C SER A 61 19.93 2.73 10.61
N TYR A 62 19.54 3.93 11.03
CA TYR A 62 20.28 5.16 10.72
C TYR A 62 21.64 5.20 11.39
N VAL A 63 21.69 4.91 12.69
CA VAL A 63 22.94 4.89 13.46
C VAL A 63 23.87 3.82 12.91
N SER A 64 23.35 2.63 12.57
CA SER A 64 24.15 1.55 11.96
C SER A 64 24.79 1.96 10.64
N ARG A 65 24.07 2.68 9.77
CA ARG A 65 24.57 3.10 8.44
C ARG A 65 25.70 4.12 8.52
N VAL A 66 25.62 5.05 9.49
CA VAL A 66 26.68 6.03 9.72
C VAL A 66 27.86 5.40 10.45
N TYR A 67 27.59 4.55 11.45
CA TYR A 67 28.62 3.87 12.24
C TYR A 67 29.51 2.95 11.39
N LEU A 68 28.91 2.25 10.41
CA LEU A 68 29.63 1.39 9.47
C LEU A 68 30.28 2.16 8.31
N LEU A 69 30.26 3.50 8.33
CA LEU A 69 30.85 4.39 7.33
C LEU A 69 30.31 4.20 5.90
N TYR A 70 29.15 3.55 5.74
CA TYR A 70 28.53 3.35 4.42
C TYR A 70 28.01 4.67 3.84
N HIS A 71 27.47 5.56 4.69
CA HIS A 71 26.84 6.81 4.28
C HIS A 71 27.31 7.98 5.15
N SER A 72 27.43 9.16 4.54
CA SER A 72 27.70 10.40 5.26
C SER A 72 26.45 10.93 5.98
N TRP A 73 26.66 11.73 7.03
CA TRP A 73 25.58 12.44 7.72
C TRP A 73 24.72 13.28 6.79
N ALA A 74 25.34 13.94 5.80
CA ALA A 74 24.63 14.74 4.81
C ALA A 74 23.71 13.88 3.93
N GLN A 75 24.19 12.74 3.43
CA GLN A 75 23.38 11.82 2.64
C GLN A 75 22.21 11.24 3.44
N VAL A 76 22.46 10.89 4.70
CA VAL A 76 21.43 10.40 5.63
C VAL A 76 20.33 11.45 5.80
N ILE A 77 20.68 12.70 6.10
CA ILE A 77 19.72 13.79 6.31
C ILE A 77 18.94 14.08 5.03
N VAL A 78 19.61 14.20 3.88
CA VAL A 78 18.96 14.45 2.60
C VAL A 78 18.01 13.30 2.24
N GLY A 79 18.43 12.05 2.45
CA GLY A 79 17.59 10.87 2.24
C GLY A 79 16.38 10.84 3.18
N SER A 80 16.55 11.21 4.45
CA SER A 80 15.44 11.32 5.42
C SER A 80 14.42 12.37 4.98
N VAL A 81 14.88 13.56 4.59
CA VAL A 81 14.01 14.66 4.17
C VAL A 81 13.26 14.30 2.89
N LEU A 82 13.95 13.74 1.90
CA LEU A 82 13.33 13.30 0.66
C LEU A 82 12.29 12.19 0.92
N GLY A 83 12.63 11.20 1.74
CA GLY A 83 11.71 10.13 2.13
C GLY A 83 10.48 10.64 2.89
N ALA A 84 10.65 11.62 3.78
CA ALA A 84 9.53 12.24 4.49
C ALA A 84 8.60 13.02 3.56
N VAL A 85 9.15 13.82 2.63
CA VAL A 85 8.36 14.57 1.63
C VAL A 85 7.57 13.63 0.73
N LEU A 86 8.23 12.59 0.21
CA LEU A 86 7.56 11.56 -0.60
C LEU A 86 6.50 10.81 0.22
N GLY A 87 6.78 10.51 1.49
CA GLY A 87 5.85 9.88 2.44
C GLY A 87 4.58 10.69 2.64
N VAL A 88 4.72 12.00 2.91
CA VAL A 88 3.59 12.91 3.06
C VAL A 88 2.81 13.02 1.75
N GLY A 89 3.49 13.21 0.61
CA GLY A 89 2.85 13.29 -0.69
C GLY A 89 2.04 12.03 -1.03
N TRP A 90 2.63 10.85 -0.81
CA TRP A 90 1.94 9.57 -1.00
C TRP A 90 0.76 9.40 -0.03
N PHE A 91 0.91 9.78 1.23
CA PHE A 91 -0.18 9.76 2.21
C PHE A 91 -1.37 10.58 1.73
N PHE A 92 -1.13 11.81 1.27
CA PHE A 92 -2.18 12.66 0.71
C PHE A 92 -2.85 12.01 -0.51
N ILE A 93 -2.07 11.46 -1.44
CA ILE A 93 -2.62 10.77 -2.60
C ILE A 93 -3.54 9.62 -2.17
N VAL A 94 -3.06 8.74 -1.29
CA VAL A 94 -3.84 7.58 -0.85
C VAL A 94 -5.08 7.99 -0.07
N HIS A 95 -4.96 8.89 0.90
CA HIS A 95 -6.07 9.25 1.78
C HIS A 95 -7.08 10.20 1.13
N VAL A 96 -6.63 11.14 0.31
CA VAL A 96 -7.53 12.12 -0.32
C VAL A 96 -8.11 11.58 -1.62
N HIS A 97 -7.30 10.91 -2.45
CA HIS A 97 -7.73 10.50 -3.78
C HIS A 97 -8.12 9.01 -3.87
N LEU A 98 -7.38 8.09 -3.24
CA LEU A 98 -7.66 6.65 -3.42
C LEU A 98 -8.70 6.12 -2.43
N THR A 99 -8.69 6.57 -1.18
CA THR A 99 -9.66 6.14 -0.15
C THR A 99 -11.13 6.33 -0.57
N PRO A 100 -11.56 7.45 -1.21
CA PRO A 100 -12.94 7.54 -1.70
C PRO A 100 -13.26 6.55 -2.85
N LEU A 101 -12.25 6.00 -3.53
CA LEU A 101 -12.43 4.99 -4.58
C LEU A 101 -12.51 3.57 -4.02
N PHE A 102 -12.07 3.33 -2.78
CA PHE A 102 -12.07 1.99 -2.17
C PHE A 102 -13.46 1.32 -2.14
N PRO A 103 -14.56 2.02 -1.82
CA PRO A 103 -15.90 1.41 -1.88
C PRO A 103 -16.31 1.02 -3.30
N GLN A 104 -15.88 1.79 -4.30
CA GLN A 104 -16.17 1.51 -5.71
C GLN A 104 -15.38 0.30 -6.20
N ILE A 105 -14.09 0.21 -5.83
CA ILE A 105 -13.24 -0.95 -6.14
C ILE A 105 -13.81 -2.22 -5.50
N ALA A 106 -14.23 -2.15 -4.24
CA ALA A 106 -14.83 -3.28 -3.53
C ALA A 106 -16.12 -3.81 -4.17
N SER A 107 -16.82 -2.98 -4.97
CA SER A 107 -18.04 -3.37 -5.70
C SER A 107 -17.77 -4.06 -7.04
N TRP A 108 -16.51 -4.18 -7.47
CA TRP A 108 -16.18 -4.84 -8.74
C TRP A 108 -16.41 -6.36 -8.66
N SER A 109 -16.83 -6.97 -9.76
CA SER A 109 -17.12 -8.42 -9.82
C SER A 109 -15.92 -9.30 -9.45
N ILE A 110 -14.69 -8.82 -9.67
CA ILE A 110 -13.47 -9.53 -9.24
C ILE A 110 -13.35 -9.54 -7.70
N CYS A 111 -13.74 -8.45 -7.04
CA CYS A 111 -13.72 -8.31 -5.59
C CYS A 111 -14.85 -9.12 -4.97
N GLU A 112 -16.02 -9.15 -5.60
CA GLU A 112 -17.11 -10.05 -5.20
C GLU A 112 -16.72 -11.53 -5.35
N LEU A 113 -16.06 -11.90 -6.47
CA LEU A 113 -15.57 -13.26 -6.69
C LEU A 113 -14.54 -13.69 -5.65
N LEU A 114 -13.64 -12.78 -5.27
CA LEU A 114 -12.60 -13.02 -4.26
C LEU A 114 -13.10 -12.80 -2.82
N MET A 115 -14.39 -12.47 -2.63
CA MET A 115 -14.98 -12.14 -1.33
C MET A 115 -14.20 -11.06 -0.57
N ILE A 116 -13.65 -10.08 -1.29
CA ILE A 116 -12.96 -8.93 -0.71
C ILE A 116 -13.99 -8.05 -0.02
N ARG A 117 -13.79 -7.82 1.28
CA ARG A 117 -14.72 -7.04 2.12
C ARG A 117 -14.09 -5.71 2.53
N ASP A 118 -14.80 -4.62 2.32
CA ASP A 118 -14.48 -3.32 2.92
C ASP A 118 -15.10 -3.23 4.32
N THR A 119 -14.28 -3.01 5.34
CA THR A 119 -14.69 -2.84 6.75
C THR A 119 -14.31 -1.47 7.30
N SER A 120 -13.86 -0.55 6.44
CA SER A 120 -13.25 0.74 6.84
C SER A 120 -14.19 1.62 7.67
N LEU A 121 -15.50 1.48 7.50
CA LEU A 121 -16.53 2.26 8.22
C LEU A 121 -17.08 1.54 9.47
N ILE A 122 -16.67 0.30 9.73
CA ILE A 122 -17.19 -0.50 10.86
C ILE A 122 -16.32 -0.24 12.10
N PRO A 123 -16.86 0.40 13.15
CA PRO A 123 -16.05 0.78 14.32
C PRO A 123 -15.57 -0.42 15.15
N ASN A 124 -16.35 -1.50 15.22
CA ASN A 124 -15.98 -2.73 15.91
C ASN A 124 -16.42 -3.95 15.09
N ILE A 125 -15.45 -4.58 14.43
CA ILE A 125 -15.70 -5.72 13.54
C ILE A 125 -16.21 -6.95 14.28
N LEU A 126 -15.66 -7.24 15.46
CA LEU A 126 -16.01 -8.42 16.26
C LEU A 126 -17.46 -8.36 16.74
N TRP A 127 -17.89 -7.20 17.21
CA TRP A 127 -19.27 -6.99 17.63
C TRP A 127 -20.24 -7.06 16.46
N PHE A 128 -19.87 -6.47 15.32
CA PHE A 128 -20.66 -6.51 14.09
C PHE A 128 -20.88 -7.95 13.62
N GLU A 129 -19.83 -8.75 13.53
CA GLU A 129 -19.93 -10.15 13.11
C GLU A 129 -20.72 -11.00 14.11
N TYR A 130 -20.48 -10.81 15.42
CA TYR A 130 -21.23 -11.52 16.46
C TYR A 130 -22.74 -11.26 16.37
N THR A 131 -23.14 -10.00 16.23
CA THR A 131 -24.56 -9.63 16.18
C THR A 131 -25.26 -10.13 14.92
N HIS A 132 -24.62 -10.03 13.75
CA HIS A 132 -25.16 -10.57 12.51
C HIS A 132 -25.31 -12.09 12.56
N ALA A 133 -24.28 -12.82 12.98
CA ALA A 133 -24.33 -14.27 13.09
C ALA A 133 -25.42 -14.73 14.08
N ARG A 134 -25.53 -14.07 15.23
CA ARG A 134 -26.55 -14.38 16.24
C ARG A 134 -27.96 -14.11 15.75
N ASN A 135 -28.19 -13.00 15.06
CA ASN A 135 -29.50 -12.62 14.54
C ASN A 135 -29.93 -13.53 13.37
N GLU A 136 -29.02 -13.87 12.46
CA GLU A 136 -29.29 -14.81 11.37
C GLU A 136 -29.63 -16.20 11.91
N ASN A 137 -28.87 -16.70 12.88
CA ASN A 137 -29.12 -18.01 13.48
C ASN A 137 -30.49 -18.06 14.18
N ARG A 138 -30.88 -16.98 14.89
CA ARG A 138 -32.23 -16.85 15.47
C ARG A 138 -33.33 -16.85 14.40
N ALA A 139 -33.14 -16.11 13.31
CA ALA A 139 -34.11 -16.04 12.22
C ALA A 139 -34.29 -17.41 11.53
N ARG A 140 -33.18 -18.11 11.27
CA ARG A 140 -33.18 -19.48 10.73
C ARG A 140 -33.88 -20.46 11.68
N ASN A 141 -33.59 -20.38 12.98
CA ASN A 141 -34.22 -21.26 13.97
C ASN A 141 -35.73 -21.02 14.08
N ARG A 142 -36.20 -19.77 14.02
CA ARG A 142 -37.64 -19.45 13.95
C ARG A 142 -38.30 -20.05 12.70
N LYS A 143 -37.66 -19.96 11.53
CA LYS A 143 -38.16 -20.59 10.30
C LYS A 143 -38.25 -22.11 10.42
N LEU A 144 -37.20 -22.75 10.98
CA LEU A 144 -37.18 -24.21 11.20
C LEU A 144 -38.28 -24.69 12.16
N VAL A 145 -38.54 -23.95 13.24
CA VAL A 145 -39.62 -24.27 14.18
C VAL A 145 -40.99 -24.16 13.50
N SER A 146 -41.23 -23.09 12.74
CA SER A 146 -42.48 -22.92 11.98
C SER A 146 -42.71 -24.01 10.93
N MET A 147 -41.64 -24.53 10.31
CA MET A 147 -41.73 -25.62 9.33
C MET A 147 -42.00 -26.99 9.98
N LYS A 148 -41.62 -27.19 11.25
CA LYS A 148 -41.88 -28.44 11.99
C LYS A 148 -43.28 -28.48 12.60
N SER A 149 -43.93 -27.34 12.77
CA SER A 149 -45.29 -27.24 13.33
C SER A 149 -46.40 -27.35 12.27
N GLN A 150 -46.06 -27.55 11.00
CA GLN A 150 -46.97 -27.75 9.87
C GLN A 150 -46.89 -29.20 9.40
#